data_AF-A0AA35RBC4-F1
#
_entry.id   AF-A0AA35RBC4-F1
#
_cell.length_a   1.000
_cell.length_b   1.000
_cell.length_c   1.000
_cell.angle_alpha   90.00
_cell.angle_beta   90.00
_cell.angle_gamma   90.00
#
_symmetry.space_group_name_H-M   'P 1'
#
loop_
_entity.id
_entity.type
_entity.pdbx_description
1 polymer ?
#
loop_
_entity_poly.entity_id
_entity_poly.type
_entity_poly.pdbx_seq_one_letter_code
_entity_poly.pdbx_strand_id
1 'polypeptide(L)'
;MATGKVTQVIGTVVDVEFPAEGMPAIYNALETSIAGERLVLEVEQHIGNNWVRCLALGATEGLVRGVDAVDTGNAVSVPVGDPTLGRLFNALGETLDGLEEVESDDIWPIHRKPPTFDDQATQVEILETGIKVMDLITPFTKGGKVGAYGGAGVGKTVIIQELIRNISEEHEGVSVFAGVGERSREGNDLWREMQESGVLANTVLVFGRLLFVDNIYRYILAGMEVSALLGRMPSAVGYQPTLGTEMGDLEERITSSLNGSITSFQAIYVPADDYTDPGIVTTFGHLDAVVALERSLASQGLYPAVDPLTSFSRILEPGVVGQEHYDVARGVQQVLQRYTDLQDIIAILGIEELSDEDRQIVARARKIQRFLTQPFFVAEVFTGSPGRFVPIRETVRGFREILDGQHDELPEQAFYMVGTIDEAVERAEQMAADGSDVSHLWEWLKMAAMRLEIVTAERMVYSEDVDMLVAPGIDGQLGILPNHAPLLTALQPGEIRVDKNGEENYMAVSGGFLEVLANRVTILADTAERAEEIDIERAEAAVRRAEERIVSGTSDMDLQRAVMTLRRSQARVLAARRRRPRRGDGAAPPQQSS
;
A
#
# COMPACT_ATOMS: atom_id res chain seq x y z
N MET A 1 -39.01 -4.01 -29.64
CA MET A 1 -38.98 -2.96 -28.61
C MET A 1 -40.40 -2.77 -28.10
N ALA A 2 -40.68 -3.29 -26.92
CA ALA A 2 -41.91 -2.99 -26.21
C ALA A 2 -41.72 -1.70 -25.40
N THR A 3 -42.82 -1.00 -25.08
CA THR A 3 -42.78 0.17 -24.20
C THR A 3 -43.61 -0.13 -22.96
N GLY A 4 -42.96 -0.11 -21.80
CA GLY A 4 -43.59 -0.21 -20.50
C GLY A 4 -43.71 1.16 -19.83
N LYS A 5 -44.34 1.20 -18.67
CA LYS A 5 -44.50 2.41 -17.85
C LYS A 5 -43.98 2.19 -16.43
N VAL A 6 -43.21 3.15 -15.92
CA VAL A 6 -42.70 3.14 -14.54
C VAL A 6 -43.87 3.15 -13.55
N THR A 7 -44.06 2.10 -12.77
CA THR A 7 -45.14 2.00 -11.77
C THR A 7 -44.66 2.37 -10.37
N GLN A 8 -43.40 2.06 -10.04
CA GLN A 8 -42.84 2.26 -8.72
C GLN A 8 -41.33 2.55 -8.79
N VAL A 9 -40.85 3.39 -7.87
CA VAL A 9 -39.43 3.74 -7.71
C VAL A 9 -39.12 3.65 -6.22
N ILE A 10 -38.08 2.88 -5.85
CA ILE A 10 -37.58 2.67 -4.49
C ILE A 10 -36.05 2.77 -4.53
N GLY A 11 -35.51 3.98 -4.29
CA GLY A 11 -34.08 4.22 -4.46
C GLY A 11 -33.66 3.94 -5.91
N THR A 12 -32.70 3.04 -6.11
CA THR A 12 -32.25 2.58 -7.43
C THR A 12 -33.12 1.49 -8.05
N VAL A 13 -34.06 0.88 -7.31
CA VAL A 13 -34.96 -0.14 -7.85
C VAL A 13 -36.19 0.51 -8.48
N VAL A 14 -36.48 0.15 -9.72
CA VAL A 14 -37.59 0.69 -10.53
C VAL A 14 -38.44 -0.46 -11.04
N ASP A 15 -39.72 -0.50 -10.67
CA ASP A 15 -40.66 -1.46 -11.24
C ASP A 15 -41.37 -0.83 -12.45
N VAL A 16 -41.46 -1.58 -13.55
CA VAL A 16 -42.01 -1.15 -14.84
C VAL A 16 -43.06 -2.15 -15.32
N GLU A 17 -44.24 -1.67 -15.68
CA GLU A 17 -45.33 -2.48 -16.25
C GLU A 17 -45.26 -2.52 -17.77
N PHE A 18 -45.21 -3.72 -18.35
CA PHE A 18 -45.24 -3.94 -19.79
C PHE A 18 -46.57 -4.57 -20.26
N PRO A 19 -46.90 -4.47 -21.56
CA PRO A 19 -47.95 -5.31 -22.16
C PRO A 19 -47.59 -6.79 -22.03
N ALA A 20 -48.59 -7.66 -21.81
CA ALA A 20 -48.37 -9.09 -21.55
C ALA A 20 -47.58 -9.83 -22.67
N GLU A 21 -47.73 -9.42 -23.92
CA GLU A 21 -47.01 -9.99 -25.08
C GLU A 21 -45.62 -9.35 -25.33
N GLY A 22 -45.25 -8.36 -24.52
CA GLY A 22 -44.03 -7.55 -24.68
C GLY A 22 -43.17 -7.49 -23.41
N MET A 23 -43.20 -8.54 -22.58
CA MET A 23 -42.34 -8.64 -21.39
C MET A 23 -40.86 -8.79 -21.80
N PRO A 24 -39.96 -7.89 -21.33
CA PRO A 24 -38.53 -8.00 -21.61
C PRO A 24 -37.90 -9.17 -20.86
N ALA A 25 -36.81 -9.72 -21.40
CA ALA A 25 -36.06 -10.80 -20.73
C ALA A 25 -35.31 -10.27 -19.49
N ILE A 26 -34.92 -11.18 -18.60
CA ILE A 26 -33.97 -10.85 -17.52
C ILE A 26 -32.63 -10.45 -18.16
N TYR A 27 -31.99 -9.45 -17.57
CA TYR A 27 -30.81 -8.72 -18.04
C TYR A 27 -31.01 -7.82 -19.27
N ASN A 28 -32.22 -7.67 -19.83
CA ASN A 28 -32.45 -6.65 -20.86
C ASN A 28 -32.28 -5.23 -20.29
N ALA A 29 -31.66 -4.36 -21.09
CA ALA A 29 -31.61 -2.94 -20.85
C ALA A 29 -32.92 -2.27 -21.30
N LEU A 30 -33.47 -1.41 -20.45
CA LEU A 30 -34.58 -0.51 -20.74
C LEU A 30 -34.08 0.93 -20.73
N GLU A 31 -34.49 1.72 -21.71
CA GLU A 31 -34.18 3.14 -21.75
C GLU A 31 -35.37 3.98 -21.28
N THR A 32 -35.11 4.92 -20.38
CA THR A 32 -36.05 5.96 -19.98
C THR A 32 -35.34 7.31 -19.92
N SER A 33 -36.07 8.39 -19.61
CA SER A 33 -35.51 9.74 -19.57
C SER A 33 -35.97 10.53 -18.36
N ILE A 34 -35.04 11.20 -17.69
CA ILE A 34 -35.32 12.16 -16.62
C ILE A 34 -34.96 13.55 -17.14
N ALA A 35 -35.93 14.47 -17.21
CA ALA A 35 -35.76 15.85 -17.68
C ALA A 35 -35.11 16.02 -19.09
N GLY A 36 -35.03 14.94 -19.89
CA GLY A 36 -34.36 14.92 -21.20
C GLY A 36 -33.02 14.20 -21.21
N GLU A 37 -32.46 13.83 -20.05
CA GLU A 37 -31.26 13.02 -19.92
C GLU A 37 -31.60 11.52 -19.94
N ARG A 38 -30.74 10.71 -20.56
CA ARG A 38 -30.89 9.25 -20.69
C ARG A 38 -30.66 8.56 -19.35
N LEU A 39 -31.54 7.64 -18.98
CA LEU A 39 -31.33 6.72 -17.87
C LEU A 39 -31.55 5.28 -18.35
N VAL A 40 -30.57 4.42 -18.10
CA VAL A 40 -30.66 2.98 -18.38
C VAL A 40 -31.08 2.24 -17.11
N LEU A 41 -32.04 1.32 -17.27
CA LEU A 41 -32.49 0.37 -16.25
C LEU A 41 -32.19 -1.05 -16.74
N GLU A 42 -31.69 -1.94 -15.89
CA GLU A 42 -31.49 -3.35 -16.23
C GLU A 42 -32.57 -4.24 -15.57
N VAL A 43 -33.19 -5.16 -16.31
CA VAL A 43 -34.24 -6.04 -15.78
C VAL A 43 -33.64 -7.15 -14.91
N GLU A 44 -33.94 -7.12 -13.62
CA GLU A 44 -33.45 -8.08 -12.62
C GLU A 44 -34.42 -9.25 -12.39
N GLN A 45 -35.72 -8.98 -12.31
CA GLN A 45 -36.72 -9.98 -11.92
C GLN A 45 -38.07 -9.74 -12.59
N HIS A 46 -38.84 -10.82 -12.79
CA HIS A 46 -40.26 -10.76 -13.14
C HIS A 46 -41.10 -10.96 -11.87
N ILE A 47 -41.85 -9.94 -11.45
CA ILE A 47 -42.57 -9.94 -10.15
C ILE A 47 -44.07 -10.27 -10.29
N GLY A 48 -44.54 -10.55 -11.51
CA GLY A 48 -45.93 -10.86 -11.82
C GLY A 48 -46.72 -9.63 -12.30
N ASN A 49 -47.99 -9.81 -12.69
CA ASN A 49 -48.86 -8.74 -13.23
C ASN A 49 -48.26 -7.95 -14.43
N ASN A 50 -47.42 -8.60 -15.24
CA ASN A 50 -46.63 -7.98 -16.30
C ASN A 50 -45.66 -6.88 -15.81
N TRP A 51 -45.30 -6.88 -14.53
CA TRP A 51 -44.29 -5.99 -13.97
C TRP A 51 -42.93 -6.68 -14.00
N VAL A 52 -41.93 -5.94 -14.48
CA VAL A 52 -40.51 -6.26 -14.31
C VAL A 52 -39.92 -5.33 -13.26
N ARG A 53 -39.05 -5.89 -12.42
CA ARG A 53 -38.24 -5.17 -11.45
C ARG A 53 -36.88 -4.92 -12.07
N CYS A 54 -36.45 -3.67 -12.06
CA CYS A 54 -35.21 -3.23 -12.69
C CYS A 54 -34.29 -2.53 -11.69
N LEU A 55 -32.99 -2.59 -11.95
CA LEU A 55 -31.96 -1.79 -11.29
C LEU A 55 -31.59 -0.59 -12.19
N ALA A 56 -31.62 0.62 -11.64
CA ALA A 56 -31.18 1.82 -12.37
C ALA A 56 -29.65 1.94 -12.36
N LEU A 57 -29.06 2.08 -13.55
CA LEU A 57 -27.62 2.26 -13.75
C LEU A 57 -27.20 3.74 -13.73
N GLY A 58 -27.96 4.56 -13.01
CA GLY A 58 -27.81 6.01 -12.90
C GLY A 58 -28.68 6.59 -11.79
N ALA A 59 -28.68 7.91 -11.65
CA ALA A 59 -29.50 8.57 -10.62
C ALA A 59 -31.00 8.48 -10.96
N THR A 60 -31.82 8.08 -9.98
CA THR A 60 -33.29 8.02 -10.11
C THR A 60 -33.99 9.27 -9.57
N GLU A 61 -33.23 10.27 -9.10
CA GLU A 61 -33.77 11.53 -8.60
C GLU A 61 -34.55 12.26 -9.71
N GLY A 62 -35.84 12.54 -9.46
CA GLY A 62 -36.73 13.13 -10.45
C GLY A 62 -37.44 12.13 -11.39
N LEU A 63 -37.16 10.83 -11.29
CA LEU A 63 -37.94 9.80 -12.00
C LEU A 63 -39.36 9.73 -11.42
N VAL A 64 -40.38 9.99 -12.26
CA VAL A 64 -41.79 9.95 -11.86
C VAL A 64 -42.53 8.76 -12.46
N ARG A 65 -43.60 8.34 -11.78
CA ARG A 65 -44.46 7.23 -12.24
C ARG A 65 -45.22 7.62 -13.50
N GLY A 66 -45.45 6.65 -14.39
CA GLY A 66 -46.14 6.82 -15.67
C GLY A 66 -45.25 7.27 -16.82
N VAL A 67 -43.96 7.57 -16.56
CA VAL A 67 -42.93 7.77 -17.60
C VAL A 67 -42.74 6.47 -18.37
N ASP A 68 -42.54 6.58 -19.68
CA ASP A 68 -42.32 5.45 -20.57
C ASP A 68 -40.88 4.91 -20.43
N ALA A 69 -40.74 3.59 -20.50
CA ALA A 69 -39.47 2.88 -20.53
C ALA A 69 -39.48 1.90 -21.70
N VAL A 70 -38.49 1.99 -22.58
CA VAL A 70 -38.42 1.26 -23.85
C VAL A 70 -37.45 0.09 -23.71
N ASP A 71 -37.93 -1.13 -23.95
CA ASP A 71 -37.08 -2.31 -24.03
C ASP A 71 -36.21 -2.27 -25.29
N THR A 72 -34.89 -2.26 -25.09
CA THR A 72 -33.89 -2.30 -26.18
C THR A 72 -33.85 -3.68 -26.87
N GLY A 73 -34.36 -4.72 -26.22
CA GLY A 73 -34.38 -6.10 -26.68
C GLY A 73 -33.10 -6.89 -26.38
N ASN A 74 -32.06 -6.25 -25.85
CA ASN A 74 -30.77 -6.87 -25.51
C ASN A 74 -30.30 -6.43 -24.12
N ALA A 75 -29.25 -7.08 -23.61
CA ALA A 75 -28.55 -6.59 -22.42
C ALA A 75 -27.77 -5.30 -22.69
N VAL A 76 -27.36 -4.60 -21.62
CA VAL A 76 -26.38 -3.50 -21.71
C VAL A 76 -25.18 -4.01 -22.51
N SER A 77 -24.79 -3.26 -23.52
CA SER A 77 -23.77 -3.66 -24.48
C SER A 77 -22.76 -2.53 -24.68
N VAL A 78 -21.48 -2.89 -24.74
CA VAL A 78 -20.35 -1.97 -24.72
C VAL A 78 -19.48 -2.12 -25.97
N PRO A 79 -18.81 -1.06 -26.44
CA PRO A 79 -17.85 -1.18 -27.54
C PRO A 79 -16.67 -2.06 -27.11
N VAL A 80 -16.13 -2.84 -28.05
CA VAL A 80 -14.94 -3.69 -27.83
C VAL A 80 -13.92 -3.52 -28.97
N GLY A 81 -12.75 -4.17 -28.86
CA GLY A 81 -11.69 -4.15 -29.88
C GLY A 81 -10.77 -2.93 -29.82
N ASP A 82 -9.80 -2.88 -30.73
CA ASP A 82 -8.68 -1.93 -30.73
C ASP A 82 -9.06 -0.44 -30.57
N PRO A 83 -10.19 0.08 -31.11
CA PRO A 83 -10.62 1.47 -30.90
C PRO A 83 -10.87 1.85 -29.42
N THR A 84 -10.97 0.87 -28.52
CA THR A 84 -11.16 1.07 -27.08
C THR A 84 -9.85 1.27 -26.31
N LEU A 85 -8.69 1.01 -26.91
CA LEU A 85 -7.39 1.13 -26.26
C LEU A 85 -7.05 2.59 -25.94
N GLY A 86 -6.54 2.82 -24.73
CA GLY A 86 -6.24 4.16 -24.19
C GLY A 86 -7.46 5.00 -23.81
N ARG A 87 -8.68 4.47 -23.94
CA ARG A 87 -9.93 5.17 -23.65
C ARG A 87 -10.44 4.91 -22.24
N LEU A 88 -11.24 5.85 -21.74
CA LEU A 88 -11.88 5.82 -20.42
C LEU A 88 -13.39 5.68 -20.60
N PHE A 89 -14.00 4.60 -20.11
CA PHE A 89 -15.43 4.31 -20.24
C PHE A 89 -16.16 4.27 -18.90
N ASN A 90 -17.49 4.36 -18.91
CA ASN A 90 -18.36 3.98 -17.80
C ASN A 90 -18.92 2.56 -17.97
N ALA A 91 -19.71 2.09 -17.01
CA ALA A 91 -20.34 0.76 -17.04
C ALA A 91 -21.37 0.55 -18.18
N LEU A 92 -21.80 1.63 -18.85
CA LEU A 92 -22.67 1.60 -20.04
C LEU A 92 -21.88 1.63 -21.35
N GLY A 93 -20.55 1.71 -21.31
CA GLY A 93 -19.68 1.84 -22.49
C GLY A 93 -19.57 3.27 -23.04
N GLU A 94 -20.02 4.29 -22.30
CA GLU A 94 -19.94 5.70 -22.68
C GLU A 94 -18.61 6.30 -22.20
N THR A 95 -18.00 7.19 -22.98
CA THR A 95 -16.65 7.72 -22.72
C THR A 95 -16.62 8.84 -21.67
N LEU A 96 -15.66 8.79 -20.75
CA LEU A 96 -15.45 9.73 -19.64
C LEU A 96 -14.16 10.57 -19.76
N ASP A 97 -13.31 10.30 -20.75
CA ASP A 97 -12.03 11.00 -20.98
C ASP A 97 -12.18 12.41 -21.57
N GLY A 98 -13.38 12.77 -22.04
CA GLY A 98 -13.64 14.05 -22.70
C GLY A 98 -13.11 14.12 -24.14
N LEU A 99 -12.74 12.98 -24.73
CA LEU A 99 -12.44 12.84 -26.15
C LEU A 99 -13.72 12.49 -26.93
N GLU A 100 -13.62 12.36 -28.27
CA GLU A 100 -14.75 11.97 -29.13
C GLU A 100 -15.22 10.53 -28.82
N GLU A 101 -16.50 10.23 -29.08
CA GLU A 101 -17.07 8.89 -28.87
C GLU A 101 -16.31 7.83 -29.68
N VAL A 102 -16.26 6.59 -29.16
CA VAL A 102 -15.57 5.48 -29.83
C VAL A 102 -16.50 4.83 -30.83
N GLU A 103 -16.24 5.06 -32.12
CA GLU A 103 -16.76 4.20 -33.18
C GLU A 103 -16.01 2.85 -33.14
N SER A 104 -16.72 1.78 -32.77
CA SER A 104 -16.22 0.40 -32.89
C SER A 104 -17.14 -0.41 -33.81
N ASP A 105 -16.52 -1.30 -34.60
CA ASP A 105 -17.21 -2.26 -35.45
C ASP A 105 -17.98 -3.34 -34.64
N ASP A 106 -17.53 -3.61 -33.40
CA ASP A 106 -18.09 -4.65 -32.53
C ASP A 106 -18.62 -4.07 -31.20
N ILE A 107 -19.86 -4.42 -30.87
CA ILE A 107 -20.55 -4.05 -29.63
C ILE A 107 -21.05 -5.34 -28.96
N TRP A 108 -20.60 -5.63 -27.75
CA TRP A 108 -20.86 -6.91 -27.06
C TRP A 108 -21.68 -6.71 -25.77
N PRO A 109 -22.62 -7.63 -25.45
CA PRO A 109 -23.36 -7.58 -24.19
C PRO A 109 -22.43 -7.88 -23.00
N ILE A 110 -22.64 -7.17 -21.87
CA ILE A 110 -21.85 -7.38 -20.64
C ILE A 110 -22.14 -8.74 -19.98
N HIS A 111 -23.37 -9.22 -20.16
CA HIS A 111 -23.85 -10.52 -19.66
C HIS A 111 -23.57 -11.62 -20.66
N ARG A 112 -22.49 -12.37 -20.41
CA ARG A 112 -22.04 -13.52 -21.20
C ARG A 112 -21.77 -14.70 -20.29
N LYS A 113 -22.10 -15.90 -20.76
CA LYS A 113 -21.81 -17.14 -20.04
C LYS A 113 -20.30 -17.40 -19.99
N PRO A 114 -19.79 -18.05 -18.92
CA PRO A 114 -18.45 -18.64 -18.91
C PRO A 114 -18.18 -19.55 -20.14
N PRO A 115 -16.92 -19.70 -20.57
CA PRO A 115 -16.53 -20.68 -21.58
C PRO A 115 -16.97 -22.10 -21.20
N THR A 116 -17.37 -22.91 -22.18
CA THR A 116 -17.80 -24.28 -21.91
C THR A 116 -16.60 -25.17 -21.58
N PHE A 117 -16.85 -26.35 -21.00
CA PHE A 117 -15.78 -27.31 -20.68
C PHE A 117 -14.95 -27.71 -21.92
N ASP A 118 -15.57 -27.77 -23.10
CA ASP A 118 -14.88 -28.09 -24.35
C ASP A 118 -14.03 -26.92 -24.90
N ASP A 119 -14.29 -25.69 -24.45
CA ASP A 119 -13.54 -24.48 -24.84
C ASP A 119 -12.32 -24.20 -23.93
N GLN A 120 -12.21 -24.88 -22.79
CA GLN A 120 -11.16 -24.62 -21.78
C GLN A 120 -9.82 -25.27 -22.15
N ALA A 121 -8.73 -24.54 -21.93
CA ALA A 121 -7.39 -25.06 -22.15
C ALA A 121 -6.99 -26.05 -21.05
N THR A 122 -6.43 -27.20 -21.42
CA THR A 122 -6.00 -28.24 -20.46
C THR A 122 -4.54 -28.11 -20.00
N GLN A 123 -3.78 -27.16 -20.57
CA GLN A 123 -2.36 -26.95 -20.23
C GLN A 123 -2.23 -25.76 -19.28
N VAL A 124 -1.50 -25.98 -18.20
CA VAL A 124 -1.16 -24.95 -17.21
C VAL A 124 0.16 -24.32 -17.65
N GLU A 125 0.09 -23.09 -18.16
CA GLU A 125 1.25 -22.28 -18.51
C GLU A 125 1.54 -21.26 -17.40
N ILE A 126 2.82 -20.99 -17.12
CA ILE A 126 3.25 -19.92 -16.22
C ILE A 126 3.21 -18.60 -16.98
N LEU A 127 2.66 -17.55 -16.36
CA LEU A 127 2.79 -16.18 -16.83
C LEU A 127 4.00 -15.54 -16.14
N GLU A 128 5.04 -15.24 -16.92
CA GLU A 128 6.26 -14.55 -16.48
C GLU A 128 5.96 -13.06 -16.24
N THR A 129 6.06 -12.63 -14.98
CA THR A 129 5.73 -11.24 -14.56
C THR A 129 6.93 -10.29 -14.66
N GLY A 130 8.14 -10.85 -14.65
CA GLY A 130 9.39 -10.11 -14.53
C GLY A 130 9.70 -9.63 -13.12
N ILE A 131 8.85 -9.94 -12.13
CA ILE A 131 8.95 -9.48 -10.73
C ILE A 131 9.46 -10.64 -9.87
N LYS A 132 10.71 -10.56 -9.41
CA LYS A 132 11.44 -11.67 -8.76
C LYS A 132 10.65 -12.42 -7.68
N VAL A 133 9.99 -11.70 -6.76
CA VAL A 133 9.24 -12.33 -5.66
C VAL A 133 7.98 -13.06 -6.14
N MET A 134 7.31 -12.53 -7.16
CA MET A 134 6.12 -13.15 -7.75
C MET A 134 6.54 -14.39 -8.54
N ASP A 135 7.44 -14.23 -9.49
CA ASP A 135 7.93 -15.31 -10.33
C ASP A 135 8.57 -16.46 -9.54
N LEU A 136 9.29 -16.19 -8.43
CA LEU A 136 9.84 -17.24 -7.59
C LEU A 136 8.80 -17.91 -6.68
N ILE A 137 8.09 -17.13 -5.85
CA ILE A 137 7.34 -17.64 -4.68
C ILE A 137 5.85 -17.81 -4.99
N THR A 138 5.29 -16.93 -5.83
CA THR A 138 3.87 -16.94 -6.20
C THR A 138 3.69 -16.88 -7.72
N PRO A 139 4.26 -17.85 -8.48
CA PRO A 139 4.19 -17.84 -9.92
C PRO A 139 2.73 -17.83 -10.39
N PHE A 140 2.44 -17.00 -11.39
CA PHE A 140 1.08 -16.81 -11.89
C PHE A 140 0.75 -17.84 -12.96
N THR A 141 -0.49 -18.33 -12.96
CA THR A 141 -1.01 -19.15 -14.05
C THR A 141 -1.56 -18.25 -15.15
N LYS A 142 -1.24 -18.55 -16.41
CA LYS A 142 -1.85 -17.89 -17.57
C LYS A 142 -3.33 -18.27 -17.66
N GLY A 143 -4.20 -17.26 -17.63
CA GLY A 143 -5.65 -17.44 -17.46
C GLY A 143 -6.10 -17.71 -16.03
N GLY A 144 -5.19 -17.65 -15.05
CA GLY A 144 -5.51 -17.83 -13.64
C GLY A 144 -5.99 -16.55 -12.95
N LYS A 145 -6.47 -16.71 -11.71
CA LYS A 145 -6.91 -15.59 -10.86
C LYS A 145 -5.90 -15.34 -9.73
N VAL A 146 -5.40 -14.11 -9.63
CA VAL A 146 -4.44 -13.71 -8.60
C VAL A 146 -5.07 -12.69 -7.66
N GLY A 147 -5.11 -12.97 -6.35
CA GLY A 147 -5.62 -12.05 -5.35
C GLY A 147 -4.50 -11.32 -4.60
N ALA A 148 -4.52 -9.99 -4.57
CA ALA A 148 -3.56 -9.17 -3.85
C ALA A 148 -4.19 -8.46 -2.64
N TYR A 149 -3.90 -8.94 -1.44
CA TYR A 149 -4.36 -8.32 -0.19
C TYR A 149 -3.27 -7.47 0.46
N GLY A 150 -3.67 -6.56 1.36
CA GLY A 150 -2.76 -5.64 2.04
C GLY A 150 -3.41 -4.29 2.33
N GLY A 151 -2.82 -3.54 3.26
CA GLY A 151 -3.33 -2.24 3.68
C GLY A 151 -3.10 -1.11 2.66
N ALA A 152 -3.66 0.07 2.93
CA ALA A 152 -3.28 1.27 2.19
C ALA A 152 -1.79 1.60 2.38
N GLY A 153 -1.12 2.00 1.29
CA GLY A 153 0.29 2.41 1.28
C GLY A 153 1.32 1.31 0.98
N VAL A 154 0.92 0.06 0.73
CA VAL A 154 1.84 -1.07 0.49
C VAL A 154 2.29 -1.25 -0.97
N GLY A 155 1.89 -0.35 -1.88
CA GLY A 155 2.33 -0.36 -3.28
C GLY A 155 1.45 -1.14 -4.28
N LYS A 156 0.21 -1.52 -3.93
CA LYS A 156 -0.71 -2.27 -4.83
C LYS A 156 -0.81 -1.67 -6.23
N THR A 157 -1.10 -0.38 -6.32
CA THR A 157 -1.29 0.34 -7.59
C THR A 157 -0.02 0.34 -8.44
N VAL A 158 1.15 0.50 -7.81
CA VAL A 158 2.46 0.47 -8.48
C VAL A 158 2.75 -0.93 -9.04
N ILE A 159 2.41 -1.98 -8.28
CA ILE A 159 2.50 -3.37 -8.76
C ILE A 159 1.58 -3.61 -9.96
N ILE A 160 0.34 -3.11 -9.92
CA ILE A 160 -0.61 -3.25 -11.04
C ILE A 160 -0.07 -2.55 -12.30
N GLN A 161 0.42 -1.32 -12.18
CA GLN A 161 1.02 -0.58 -13.29
C GLN A 161 2.25 -1.31 -13.87
N GLU A 162 3.14 -1.83 -13.01
CA GLU A 162 4.33 -2.58 -13.43
C GLU A 162 3.95 -3.89 -14.15
N LEU A 163 2.95 -4.62 -13.65
CA LEU A 163 2.44 -5.83 -14.30
C LEU A 163 1.84 -5.52 -15.68
N ILE A 164 1.01 -4.47 -15.79
CA ILE A 164 0.45 -4.03 -17.07
C ILE A 164 1.58 -3.68 -18.06
N ARG A 165 2.57 -2.90 -17.61
CA ARG A 165 3.74 -2.52 -18.41
C ARG A 165 4.53 -3.75 -18.88
N ASN A 166 4.84 -4.69 -17.99
CA ASN A 166 5.63 -5.87 -18.32
C ASN A 166 4.88 -6.84 -19.25
N ILE A 167 3.58 -7.06 -19.02
CA ILE A 167 2.75 -7.89 -19.90
C ILE A 167 2.60 -7.27 -21.29
N SER A 168 2.46 -5.94 -21.35
CA SER A 168 2.31 -5.23 -22.62
C SER A 168 3.58 -5.21 -23.47
N GLU A 169 4.75 -5.03 -22.87
CA GLU A 169 6.02 -4.96 -23.59
C GLU A 169 6.59 -6.35 -23.95
N GLU A 170 6.45 -7.34 -23.07
CA GLU A 170 7.14 -8.64 -23.23
C GLU A 170 6.23 -9.76 -23.80
N HIS A 171 4.90 -9.65 -23.65
CA HIS A 171 3.94 -10.69 -24.08
C HIS A 171 2.96 -10.24 -25.17
N GLU A 172 3.17 -9.05 -25.76
CA GLU A 172 2.25 -8.40 -26.73
C GLU A 172 0.78 -8.33 -26.24
N GLY A 173 0.58 -8.28 -24.91
CA GLY A 173 -0.73 -8.37 -24.27
C GLY A 173 -1.41 -7.02 -24.09
N VAL A 174 -2.71 -6.94 -24.42
CA VAL A 174 -3.56 -5.80 -24.01
C VAL A 174 -4.03 -5.96 -22.58
N SER A 175 -4.20 -4.85 -21.86
CA SER A 175 -4.69 -4.84 -20.48
C SER A 175 -6.04 -4.14 -20.35
N VAL A 176 -6.89 -4.64 -19.46
CA VAL A 176 -8.17 -4.00 -19.11
C VAL A 176 -8.19 -3.72 -17.61
N PHE A 177 -8.15 -2.45 -17.26
CA PHE A 177 -8.36 -1.97 -15.90
C PHE A 177 -9.79 -1.41 -15.79
N ALA A 178 -10.78 -2.29 -15.63
CA ALA A 178 -12.15 -1.89 -15.28
C ALA A 178 -12.20 -1.31 -13.85
N GLY A 179 -13.06 -0.31 -13.53
CA GLY A 179 -13.18 0.58 -12.33
C GLY A 179 -14.47 0.75 -11.39
N VAL A 180 -14.62 0.06 -10.21
CA VAL A 180 -15.71 -0.17 -9.14
C VAL A 180 -15.36 0.70 -7.97
N GLY A 181 -16.29 1.56 -7.55
CA GLY A 181 -16.33 2.16 -6.22
C GLY A 181 -15.09 2.95 -5.79
N GLU A 182 -14.03 2.97 -6.59
CA GLU A 182 -12.79 3.65 -6.29
C GLU A 182 -13.01 5.13 -6.31
N ARG A 183 -12.20 5.82 -5.51
CA ARG A 183 -12.37 7.26 -5.38
C ARG A 183 -12.00 7.88 -6.72
N SER A 184 -12.84 8.76 -7.24
CA SER A 184 -12.57 9.43 -8.53
C SER A 184 -11.24 10.18 -8.56
N ARG A 185 -10.71 10.56 -7.38
CA ARG A 185 -9.33 11.04 -7.22
C ARG A 185 -8.30 9.95 -7.57
N GLU A 186 -8.34 8.80 -6.89
CA GLU A 186 -7.45 7.66 -7.14
C GLU A 186 -7.52 7.19 -8.60
N GLY A 187 -8.72 7.23 -9.21
CA GLY A 187 -8.91 6.97 -10.63
C GLY A 187 -8.26 7.98 -11.58
N ASN A 188 -8.43 9.29 -11.32
CA ASN A 188 -7.77 10.35 -12.08
C ASN A 188 -6.25 10.31 -11.92
N ASP A 189 -5.76 10.04 -10.71
CA ASP A 189 -4.33 10.00 -10.41
C ASP A 189 -3.69 8.85 -11.19
N LEU A 190 -4.31 7.66 -11.16
CA LEU A 190 -3.87 6.52 -11.97
C LEU A 190 -3.94 6.78 -13.48
N TRP A 191 -5.02 7.38 -13.98
CA TRP A 191 -5.15 7.68 -15.41
C TRP A 191 -4.01 8.60 -15.90
N ARG A 192 -3.59 9.55 -15.07
CA ARG A 192 -2.42 10.40 -15.34
C ARG A 192 -1.11 9.64 -15.24
N GLU A 193 -0.92 8.82 -14.20
CA GLU A 193 0.26 7.96 -14.06
C GLU A 193 0.42 7.00 -15.26
N MET A 194 -0.68 6.46 -15.79
CA MET A 194 -0.69 5.65 -17.01
C MET A 194 -0.40 6.46 -18.30
N GLN A 195 -0.76 7.75 -18.35
CA GLN A 195 -0.34 8.65 -19.44
C GLN A 195 1.16 8.97 -19.36
N GLU A 196 1.66 9.31 -18.18
CA GLU A 196 3.05 9.71 -17.95
C GLU A 196 4.04 8.53 -18.15
N SER A 197 3.63 7.31 -17.77
CA SER A 197 4.39 6.08 -18.02
C SER A 197 4.25 5.52 -19.45
N GLY A 198 3.36 6.08 -20.29
CA GLY A 198 3.09 5.61 -21.65
C GLY A 198 2.22 4.34 -21.75
N VAL A 199 1.94 3.69 -20.62
CA VAL A 199 1.22 2.41 -20.52
C VAL A 199 -0.23 2.48 -20.97
N LEU A 200 -0.84 3.68 -20.95
CA LEU A 200 -2.23 3.88 -21.37
C LEU A 200 -2.51 3.40 -22.80
N ALA A 201 -1.55 3.49 -23.73
CA ALA A 201 -1.75 3.13 -25.13
C ALA A 201 -2.22 1.68 -25.35
N ASN A 202 -1.86 0.76 -24.45
CA ASN A 202 -2.21 -0.66 -24.52
C ASN A 202 -3.21 -1.09 -23.42
N THR A 203 -3.85 -0.10 -22.77
CA THR A 203 -4.74 -0.30 -21.62
C THR A 203 -6.13 0.30 -21.87
N VAL A 204 -7.19 -0.47 -21.63
CA VAL A 204 -8.58 0.05 -21.56
C VAL A 204 -8.94 0.35 -20.11
N LEU A 205 -9.55 1.51 -19.85
CA LEU A 205 -10.03 1.89 -18.52
C LEU A 205 -11.56 1.96 -18.49
N VAL A 206 -12.23 1.32 -17.51
CA VAL A 206 -13.71 1.31 -17.41
C VAL A 206 -14.22 1.75 -16.04
N PHE A 207 -14.20 3.05 -15.73
CA PHE A 207 -14.72 3.59 -14.48
C PHE A 207 -16.23 3.81 -14.52
N GLY A 208 -17.01 2.90 -13.93
CA GLY A 208 -18.32 3.33 -13.43
C GLY A 208 -18.17 4.26 -12.22
N ARG A 209 -19.27 4.90 -11.79
CA ARG A 209 -19.40 5.22 -10.36
C ARG A 209 -19.34 3.92 -9.52
N LEU A 210 -19.58 2.75 -10.13
CA LEU A 210 -18.83 1.51 -9.92
C LEU A 210 -18.71 0.62 -11.21
N LEU A 211 -17.54 0.06 -11.61
CA LEU A 211 -17.24 -1.38 -11.93
C LEU A 211 -15.73 -1.82 -12.11
N PHE A 212 -15.02 -2.42 -11.10
CA PHE A 212 -13.56 -2.73 -10.86
C PHE A 212 -13.44 -4.19 -10.49
N VAL A 213 -12.20 -4.68 -10.54
CA VAL A 213 -11.76 -5.72 -9.59
C VAL A 213 -10.55 -5.30 -8.70
N ASP A 214 -10.23 -4.00 -8.61
CA ASP A 214 -9.72 -3.33 -7.39
C ASP A 214 -10.82 -2.40 -6.82
N ASN A 215 -11.73 -2.82 -5.97
CA ASN A 215 -11.65 -3.98 -5.10
C ASN A 215 -12.78 -4.99 -5.36
N ILE A 216 -12.45 -6.29 -5.50
CA ILE A 216 -13.48 -7.35 -5.64
C ILE A 216 -14.47 -7.34 -4.46
N TYR A 217 -14.02 -6.98 -3.26
CA TYR A 217 -14.90 -6.86 -2.09
C TYR A 217 -15.99 -5.79 -2.29
N ARG A 218 -15.71 -4.71 -3.03
CA ARG A 218 -16.72 -3.68 -3.35
C ARG A 218 -17.76 -4.17 -4.36
N TYR A 219 -17.41 -5.11 -5.26
CA TYR A 219 -18.40 -5.81 -6.10
C TYR A 219 -19.35 -6.64 -5.23
N ILE A 220 -18.81 -7.38 -4.25
CA ILE A 220 -19.61 -8.13 -3.26
C ILE A 220 -20.51 -7.19 -2.44
N LEU A 221 -19.99 -6.06 -1.95
CA LEU A 221 -20.79 -5.05 -1.22
C LEU A 221 -21.93 -4.50 -2.07
N ALA A 222 -21.69 -4.19 -3.34
CA ALA A 222 -22.73 -3.74 -4.27
C ALA A 222 -23.80 -4.83 -4.48
N GLY A 223 -23.41 -6.09 -4.64
CA GLY A 223 -24.33 -7.22 -4.73
C GLY A 223 -25.18 -7.41 -3.46
N MET A 224 -24.59 -7.20 -2.27
CA MET A 224 -25.32 -7.18 -0.99
C MET A 224 -26.36 -6.04 -0.94
N GLU A 225 -25.98 -4.82 -1.32
CA GLU A 225 -26.90 -3.67 -1.36
C GLU A 225 -28.05 -3.88 -2.36
N VAL A 226 -27.75 -4.32 -3.59
CA VAL A 226 -28.74 -4.64 -4.62
C VAL A 226 -29.67 -5.75 -4.15
N SER A 227 -29.13 -6.83 -3.58
CA SER A 227 -29.92 -7.94 -3.03
C SER A 227 -30.91 -7.49 -1.94
N ALA A 228 -30.48 -6.61 -1.04
CA ALA A 228 -31.33 -6.03 -0.01
C ALA A 228 -32.45 -5.15 -0.60
N LEU A 229 -32.12 -4.30 -1.60
CA LEU A 229 -33.09 -3.44 -2.29
C LEU A 229 -34.11 -4.24 -3.12
N LEU A 230 -33.68 -5.35 -3.73
CA LEU A 230 -34.56 -6.29 -4.43
C LEU A 230 -35.50 -7.05 -3.48
N GLY A 231 -35.27 -6.99 -2.17
CA GLY A 231 -36.07 -7.67 -1.14
C GLY A 231 -35.73 -9.15 -0.92
N ARG A 232 -34.54 -9.59 -1.33
CA ARG A 232 -34.05 -10.94 -1.04
C ARG A 232 -33.71 -11.03 0.46
N MET A 233 -33.97 -12.19 1.09
CA MET A 233 -33.55 -12.40 2.49
C MET A 233 -32.02 -12.47 2.57
N PRO A 234 -31.36 -11.75 3.49
CA PRO A 234 -29.92 -11.80 3.65
C PRO A 234 -29.46 -13.15 4.22
N SER A 235 -28.23 -13.52 3.87
CA SER A 235 -27.51 -14.71 4.32
C SER A 235 -26.61 -14.38 5.53
N ALA A 236 -25.61 -15.22 5.79
CA ALA A 236 -24.58 -15.00 6.81
C ALA A 236 -23.96 -13.59 6.69
N VAL A 237 -23.75 -12.93 7.84
CA VAL A 237 -23.13 -11.58 7.97
C VAL A 237 -23.89 -10.44 7.24
N GLY A 238 -24.96 -10.73 6.50
CA GLY A 238 -25.76 -9.75 5.74
C GLY A 238 -25.65 -9.90 4.21
N TYR A 239 -24.72 -10.74 3.72
CA TYR A 239 -24.48 -10.93 2.29
C TYR A 239 -25.71 -11.47 1.54
N GLN A 240 -25.70 -11.29 0.22
CA GLN A 240 -26.74 -11.84 -0.65
C GLN A 240 -26.76 -13.38 -0.62
N PRO A 241 -27.93 -14.02 -0.72
CA PRO A 241 -28.03 -15.49 -0.77
C PRO A 241 -27.44 -16.09 -2.07
N THR A 242 -27.23 -15.24 -3.08
CA THR A 242 -26.68 -15.56 -4.41
C THR A 242 -25.16 -15.33 -4.53
N LEU A 243 -24.45 -15.06 -3.41
CA LEU A 243 -23.04 -14.66 -3.40
C LEU A 243 -22.14 -15.63 -4.19
N GLY A 244 -22.25 -16.93 -3.93
CA GLY A 244 -21.43 -17.94 -4.60
C GLY A 244 -21.75 -18.10 -6.09
N THR A 245 -22.99 -17.85 -6.52
CA THR A 245 -23.36 -17.89 -7.94
C THR A 245 -22.93 -16.62 -8.68
N GLU A 246 -23.11 -15.44 -8.07
CA GLU A 246 -22.70 -14.16 -8.67
C GLU A 246 -21.17 -14.09 -8.81
N MET A 247 -20.43 -14.52 -7.78
CA MET A 247 -18.97 -14.67 -7.85
C MET A 247 -18.55 -15.70 -8.91
N GLY A 248 -19.22 -16.86 -8.97
CA GLY A 248 -18.92 -17.89 -9.99
C GLY A 248 -19.16 -17.40 -11.42
N ASP A 249 -20.27 -16.70 -11.67
CA ASP A 249 -20.60 -16.16 -13.00
C ASP A 249 -19.60 -15.07 -13.45
N LEU A 250 -18.95 -14.36 -12.52
CA LEU A 250 -17.86 -13.43 -12.81
C LEU A 250 -16.53 -14.17 -13.01
N GLU A 251 -16.10 -14.94 -12.02
CA GLU A 251 -14.75 -15.53 -11.97
C GLU A 251 -14.56 -16.65 -13.00
N GLU A 252 -15.59 -17.42 -13.35
CA GLU A 252 -15.43 -18.50 -14.35
C GLU A 252 -15.38 -17.99 -15.80
N ARG A 253 -15.67 -16.69 -16.03
CA ARG A 253 -15.39 -16.03 -17.32
C ARG A 253 -13.90 -15.70 -17.49
N ILE A 254 -13.17 -15.55 -16.38
CA ILE A 254 -11.74 -15.29 -16.33
C ILE A 254 -11.06 -16.67 -16.36
N THR A 255 -10.61 -17.11 -17.54
CA THR A 255 -9.97 -18.43 -17.68
C THR A 255 -9.11 -18.50 -18.94
N SER A 256 -8.37 -19.60 -19.11
CA SER A 256 -7.70 -19.96 -20.36
C SER A 256 -8.62 -20.76 -21.26
N SER A 257 -8.81 -20.27 -22.48
CA SER A 257 -9.57 -20.91 -23.55
C SER A 257 -8.66 -21.32 -24.71
N LEU A 258 -9.19 -22.14 -25.64
CA LEU A 258 -8.49 -22.52 -26.87
C LEU A 258 -8.09 -21.33 -27.76
N ASN A 259 -8.73 -20.17 -27.61
CA ASN A 259 -8.50 -18.97 -28.43
C ASN A 259 -7.67 -17.89 -27.73
N GLY A 260 -7.29 -18.08 -26.47
CA GLY A 260 -6.61 -17.07 -25.66
C GLY A 260 -6.97 -17.16 -24.17
N SER A 261 -6.28 -16.37 -23.34
CA SER A 261 -6.32 -16.46 -21.88
C SER A 261 -6.53 -15.10 -21.22
N ILE A 262 -7.39 -15.02 -20.21
CA ILE A 262 -7.57 -13.82 -19.39
C ILE A 262 -7.03 -14.11 -17.98
N THR A 263 -5.85 -13.59 -17.67
CA THR A 263 -5.32 -13.62 -16.29
C THR A 263 -5.85 -12.41 -15.52
N SER A 264 -6.40 -12.61 -14.32
CA SER A 264 -6.81 -11.48 -13.46
C SER A 264 -5.81 -11.22 -12.33
N PHE A 265 -5.55 -9.95 -12.06
CA PHE A 265 -4.91 -9.49 -10.83
C PHE A 265 -5.92 -8.62 -10.09
N GLN A 266 -6.42 -9.14 -8.97
CA GLN A 266 -7.57 -8.63 -8.24
C GLN A 266 -7.11 -8.13 -6.88
N ALA A 267 -7.35 -6.87 -6.56
CA ALA A 267 -7.04 -6.39 -5.22
C ALA A 267 -8.18 -6.75 -4.25
N ILE A 268 -7.80 -7.31 -3.11
CA ILE A 268 -8.74 -7.78 -2.09
C ILE A 268 -8.57 -6.92 -0.83
N TYR A 269 -9.69 -6.42 -0.32
CA TYR A 269 -9.81 -5.79 0.98
C TYR A 269 -10.44 -6.79 1.94
N VAL A 270 -9.71 -7.17 2.99
CA VAL A 270 -10.22 -8.04 4.05
C VAL A 270 -10.89 -7.16 5.11
N PRO A 271 -12.20 -7.28 5.36
CA PRO A 271 -12.89 -6.44 6.33
C PRO A 271 -12.42 -6.77 7.75
N ALA A 272 -11.92 -5.76 8.48
CA ALA A 272 -11.41 -5.89 9.85
C ALA A 272 -10.36 -7.01 10.04
N ASP A 273 -9.59 -7.32 8.99
CA ASP A 273 -8.61 -8.41 8.92
C ASP A 273 -9.19 -9.82 9.22
N ASP A 274 -10.52 -10.00 9.06
CA ASP A 274 -11.21 -11.29 9.21
C ASP A 274 -11.25 -12.10 7.91
N TYR A 275 -10.31 -13.04 7.78
CA TYR A 275 -10.25 -14.00 6.67
C TYR A 275 -11.38 -15.06 6.67
N THR A 276 -12.20 -15.12 7.72
CA THR A 276 -13.35 -16.03 7.82
C THR A 276 -14.66 -15.43 7.29
N ASP A 277 -14.63 -14.16 6.87
CA ASP A 277 -15.73 -13.48 6.23
C ASP A 277 -16.23 -14.23 4.96
N PRO A 278 -17.55 -14.47 4.79
CA PRO A 278 -18.09 -15.19 3.65
C PRO A 278 -17.73 -14.64 2.26
N GLY A 279 -17.59 -13.32 2.10
CA GLY A 279 -17.19 -12.69 0.84
C GLY A 279 -15.74 -13.02 0.50
N ILE A 280 -14.85 -12.95 1.49
CA ILE A 280 -13.44 -13.32 1.35
C ILE A 280 -13.29 -14.81 1.07
N VAL A 281 -13.93 -15.67 1.86
CA VAL A 281 -13.89 -17.14 1.71
C VAL A 281 -14.40 -17.56 0.33
N THR A 282 -15.48 -16.94 -0.18
CA THR A 282 -16.00 -17.23 -1.52
C THR A 282 -14.99 -16.83 -2.60
N THR A 283 -14.40 -15.63 -2.50
CA THR A 283 -13.39 -15.15 -3.46
C THR A 283 -12.17 -16.08 -3.49
N PHE A 284 -11.64 -16.46 -2.32
CA PHE A 284 -10.48 -17.35 -2.18
C PHE A 284 -10.69 -18.74 -2.79
N GLY A 285 -11.94 -19.19 -2.96
CA GLY A 285 -12.25 -20.43 -3.70
C GLY A 285 -11.80 -20.39 -5.17
N HIS A 286 -11.89 -19.22 -5.81
CA HIS A 286 -11.56 -19.06 -7.23
C HIS A 286 -10.07 -18.72 -7.47
N LEU A 287 -9.36 -18.16 -6.49
CA LEU A 287 -7.96 -17.69 -6.64
C LEU A 287 -6.94 -18.83 -6.81
N ASP A 288 -6.10 -18.74 -7.84
CA ASP A 288 -4.99 -19.65 -8.10
C ASP A 288 -3.69 -19.23 -7.41
N ALA A 289 -3.50 -17.93 -7.21
CA ALA A 289 -2.40 -17.38 -6.41
C ALA A 289 -2.89 -16.25 -5.51
N VAL A 290 -2.23 -16.07 -4.37
CA VAL A 290 -2.51 -15.00 -3.41
C VAL A 290 -1.20 -14.31 -3.03
N VAL A 291 -1.16 -13.00 -3.26
CA VAL A 291 -0.03 -12.11 -2.98
C VAL A 291 -0.37 -11.29 -1.74
N ALA A 292 0.39 -11.51 -0.67
CA ALA A 292 0.26 -10.82 0.60
C ALA A 292 1.17 -9.59 0.63
N LEU A 293 0.61 -8.39 0.77
CA LEU A 293 1.38 -7.14 0.80
C LEU A 293 1.40 -6.54 2.22
N GLU A 294 2.57 -6.57 2.84
CA GLU A 294 2.75 -6.29 4.26
C GLU A 294 3.25 -4.88 4.55
N ARG A 295 2.62 -4.23 5.54
CA ARG A 295 3.03 -2.87 5.95
C ARG A 295 4.39 -2.88 6.66
N SER A 296 4.73 -3.97 7.35
CA SER A 296 6.01 -4.15 8.02
C SER A 296 7.19 -4.07 7.03
N LEU A 297 7.06 -4.70 5.85
CA LEU A 297 8.04 -4.66 4.77
C LEU A 297 8.10 -3.27 4.11
N ALA A 298 6.95 -2.69 3.76
CA ALA A 298 6.87 -1.35 3.19
C ALA A 298 7.51 -0.28 4.09
N SER A 299 7.35 -0.39 5.42
CA SER A 299 7.93 0.54 6.40
C SER A 299 9.46 0.45 6.52
N GLN A 300 10.06 -0.65 6.06
CA GLN A 300 11.51 -0.84 5.97
C GLN A 300 12.08 -0.38 4.61
N GLY A 301 11.25 0.15 3.71
CA GLY A 301 11.65 0.52 2.35
C GLY A 301 11.87 -0.66 1.42
N LEU A 302 11.32 -1.84 1.75
CA LEU A 302 11.40 -3.05 0.93
C LEU A 302 10.21 -3.06 -0.05
N TYR A 303 10.50 -2.80 -1.33
CA TYR A 303 9.50 -2.78 -2.41
C TYR A 303 9.90 -3.74 -3.55
N PRO A 304 8.96 -4.50 -4.12
CA PRO A 304 7.55 -4.63 -3.72
C PRO A 304 7.40 -5.29 -2.33
N ALA A 305 6.41 -4.85 -1.55
CA ALA A 305 6.24 -5.24 -0.15
C ALA A 305 5.56 -6.62 0.03
N VAL A 306 5.91 -7.59 -0.82
CA VAL A 306 5.32 -8.94 -0.83
C VAL A 306 5.96 -9.79 0.27
N ASP A 307 5.15 -10.40 1.14
CA ASP A 307 5.62 -11.39 2.11
C ASP A 307 5.67 -12.80 1.48
N PRO A 308 6.87 -13.40 1.30
CA PRO A 308 7.04 -14.73 0.70
C PRO A 308 6.63 -15.91 1.60
N LEU A 309 6.27 -15.67 2.87
CA LEU A 309 5.80 -16.71 3.79
C LEU A 309 4.28 -16.86 3.78
N THR A 310 3.53 -15.76 3.73
CA THR A 310 2.05 -15.79 3.64
C THR A 310 1.52 -15.84 2.21
N SER A 311 2.27 -15.35 1.22
CA SER A 311 1.89 -15.46 -0.20
C SER A 311 2.02 -16.92 -0.69
N PHE A 312 1.06 -17.39 -1.49
CA PHE A 312 1.09 -18.75 -2.05
C PHE A 312 0.56 -18.82 -3.50
N SER A 313 0.92 -19.88 -4.22
CA SER A 313 0.37 -20.21 -5.54
C SER A 313 0.09 -21.71 -5.64
N ARG A 314 -1.04 -22.07 -6.27
CA ARG A 314 -1.43 -23.47 -6.55
C ARG A 314 -0.42 -24.18 -7.46
N ILE A 315 0.23 -23.44 -8.37
CA ILE A 315 1.15 -24.00 -9.37
C ILE A 315 2.61 -24.08 -8.90
N LEU A 316 2.91 -23.72 -7.65
CA LEU A 316 4.24 -23.91 -7.05
C LEU A 316 4.45 -25.40 -6.68
N GLU A 317 4.48 -26.26 -7.70
CA GLU A 317 4.73 -27.69 -7.63
C GLU A 317 5.72 -28.16 -8.71
N PRO A 318 6.54 -29.21 -8.46
CA PRO A 318 7.59 -29.64 -9.39
C PRO A 318 7.08 -30.06 -10.78
N GLY A 319 5.81 -30.42 -10.90
CA GLY A 319 5.18 -30.81 -12.17
C GLY A 319 4.90 -29.65 -13.13
N VAL A 320 4.80 -28.42 -12.62
CA VAL A 320 4.50 -27.21 -13.41
C VAL A 320 5.71 -26.28 -13.50
N VAL A 321 6.28 -25.85 -12.36
CA VAL A 321 7.46 -24.95 -12.34
C VAL A 321 8.79 -25.67 -12.57
N GLY A 322 8.78 -27.00 -12.54
CA GLY A 322 9.99 -27.81 -12.58
C GLY A 322 10.69 -27.93 -11.22
N GLN A 323 11.48 -28.99 -11.06
CA GLN A 323 12.14 -29.33 -9.80
C GLN A 323 13.07 -28.23 -9.29
N GLU A 324 13.85 -27.62 -10.20
CA GLU A 324 14.83 -26.57 -9.88
C GLU A 324 14.19 -25.32 -9.26
N HIS A 325 13.12 -24.80 -9.87
CA HIS A 325 12.38 -23.65 -9.36
C HIS A 325 11.76 -23.96 -8.00
N TYR A 326 11.10 -25.12 -7.89
CA TYR A 326 10.45 -25.56 -6.66
C TYR A 326 11.44 -25.66 -5.48
N ASP A 327 12.59 -26.31 -5.68
CA ASP A 327 13.59 -26.49 -4.62
C ASP A 327 14.19 -25.16 -4.16
N VAL A 328 14.45 -24.22 -5.08
CA VAL A 328 14.95 -22.88 -4.73
C VAL A 328 13.88 -22.07 -3.99
N ALA A 329 12.63 -22.07 -4.46
CA ALA A 329 11.53 -21.37 -3.79
C ALA A 329 11.29 -21.91 -2.36
N ARG A 330 11.31 -23.25 -2.18
CA ARG A 330 11.18 -23.88 -0.85
C ARG A 330 12.40 -23.60 0.03
N GLY A 331 13.61 -23.59 -0.53
CA GLY A 331 14.83 -23.20 0.21
C GLY A 331 14.76 -21.76 0.72
N VAL A 332 14.31 -20.82 -0.12
CA VAL A 332 14.08 -19.42 0.28
C VAL A 332 13.05 -19.32 1.41
N GLN A 333 11.91 -20.00 1.30
CA GLN A 333 10.89 -20.02 2.36
C GLN A 333 11.42 -20.61 3.68
N GLN A 334 12.22 -21.68 3.62
CA GLN A 334 12.82 -22.30 4.82
C GLN A 334 13.82 -21.35 5.52
N VAL A 335 14.68 -20.67 4.76
CA VAL A 335 15.65 -19.70 5.32
C VAL A 335 14.93 -18.50 5.95
N LEU A 336 13.87 -17.99 5.31
CA LEU A 336 13.09 -16.86 5.83
C LEU A 336 12.23 -17.24 7.05
N GLN A 337 11.63 -18.44 7.07
CA GLN A 337 10.94 -18.96 8.25
C GLN A 337 11.90 -19.10 9.43
N ARG A 338 13.07 -19.72 9.21
CA ARG A 338 14.10 -19.86 10.25
C ARG A 338 14.60 -18.50 10.75
N TYR A 339 14.73 -17.51 9.87
CA TYR A 339 15.06 -16.15 10.27
C TYR A 339 13.99 -15.53 11.17
N THR A 340 12.71 -15.72 10.86
CA THR A 340 11.58 -15.26 11.70
C THR A 340 11.64 -15.89 13.09
N ASP A 341 11.86 -17.22 13.18
CA ASP A 341 12.02 -17.91 14.46
C ASP A 341 13.21 -17.38 15.30
N LEU A 342 14.26 -16.87 14.63
CA LEU A 342 15.44 -16.30 15.27
C LEU A 342 15.28 -14.82 15.64
N GLN A 343 14.34 -14.07 15.04
CA GLN A 343 14.14 -12.64 15.33
C GLN A 343 13.80 -12.38 16.80
N ASP A 344 12.93 -13.18 17.40
CA ASP A 344 12.59 -13.08 18.83
C ASP A 344 13.81 -13.31 19.74
N ILE A 345 14.67 -14.27 19.35
CA ILE A 345 15.91 -14.56 20.09
C ILE A 345 16.89 -13.37 19.98
N ILE A 346 17.07 -12.83 18.77
CA ILE A 346 17.92 -11.66 18.52
C ILE A 346 17.41 -10.43 19.29
N ALA A 347 16.09 -10.23 19.38
CA ALA A 347 15.49 -9.11 20.10
C ALA A 347 15.68 -9.20 21.64
N ILE A 348 15.77 -10.41 22.20
CA ILE A 348 15.91 -10.62 23.65
C ILE A 348 17.37 -10.76 24.08
N LEU A 349 18.18 -11.52 23.35
CA LEU A 349 19.55 -11.90 23.72
C LEU A 349 20.64 -11.20 22.89
N GLY A 350 20.30 -10.69 21.71
CA GLY A 350 21.26 -10.12 20.75
C GLY A 350 21.83 -11.16 19.78
N ILE A 351 22.43 -10.68 18.68
CA ILE A 351 22.95 -11.51 17.58
C ILE A 351 24.26 -12.26 17.92
N GLU A 352 24.95 -11.84 18.99
CA GLU A 352 26.22 -12.45 19.43
C GLU A 352 25.99 -13.83 20.06
N GLU A 353 24.85 -14.04 20.73
CA GLU A 353 24.47 -15.29 21.41
C GLU A 353 23.98 -16.39 20.44
N LEU A 354 23.85 -16.09 19.13
CA LEU A 354 23.52 -17.10 18.12
C LEU A 354 24.71 -18.00 17.81
N SER A 355 24.41 -19.25 17.44
CA SER A 355 25.40 -20.16 16.85
C SER A 355 25.95 -19.57 15.54
N ASP A 356 27.16 -19.96 15.14
CA ASP A 356 27.74 -19.47 13.87
C ASP A 356 26.89 -19.90 12.64
N GLU A 357 26.23 -21.05 12.72
CA GLU A 357 25.27 -21.54 11.71
C GLU A 357 24.00 -20.66 11.65
N ASP A 358 23.37 -20.39 12.80
CA ASP A 358 22.21 -19.48 12.86
C ASP A 358 22.58 -18.06 12.42
N ARG A 359 23.79 -17.59 12.74
CA ARG A 359 24.29 -16.28 12.28
C ARG A 359 24.48 -16.24 10.77
N GLN A 360 24.94 -17.33 10.15
CA GLN A 360 25.03 -17.45 8.69
C GLN A 360 23.65 -17.50 8.03
N ILE A 361 22.68 -18.21 8.63
CA ILE A 361 21.28 -18.21 8.18
C ILE A 361 20.68 -16.81 8.24
N VAL A 362 20.88 -16.07 9.34
CA VAL A 362 20.43 -14.67 9.48
C VAL A 362 21.06 -13.77 8.41
N ALA A 363 22.37 -13.90 8.15
CA ALA A 363 23.04 -13.13 7.10
C ALA A 363 22.48 -13.43 5.70
N ARG A 364 22.27 -14.70 5.35
CA ARG A 364 21.64 -15.09 4.08
C ARG A 364 20.19 -14.63 3.99
N ALA A 365 19.40 -14.76 5.06
CA ALA A 365 18.01 -14.31 5.09
C ALA A 365 17.88 -12.80 4.86
N ARG A 366 18.75 -11.98 5.44
CA ARG A 366 18.76 -10.52 5.20
C ARG A 366 19.16 -10.17 3.76
N LYS A 367 20.08 -10.94 3.15
CA LYS A 367 20.41 -10.82 1.72
C LYS A 367 19.23 -11.19 0.84
N ILE A 368 18.58 -12.33 1.09
CA ILE A 368 17.38 -12.79 0.38
C ILE A 368 16.26 -11.75 0.49
N GLN A 369 15.97 -11.26 1.70
CA GLN A 369 14.92 -10.26 1.94
C GLN A 369 15.16 -8.96 1.16
N ARG A 370 16.42 -8.52 1.03
CA ARG A 370 16.79 -7.39 0.20
C ARG A 370 16.76 -7.73 -1.29
N PHE A 371 17.24 -8.91 -1.69
CA PHE A 371 17.23 -9.35 -3.09
C PHE A 371 15.82 -9.59 -3.64
N LEU A 372 14.80 -9.79 -2.79
CA LEU A 372 13.40 -9.78 -3.20
C LEU A 372 12.91 -8.37 -3.64
N THR A 373 13.63 -7.30 -3.29
CA THR A 373 13.33 -5.95 -3.77
C THR A 373 13.73 -5.76 -5.24
N GLN A 374 13.05 -4.83 -5.92
CA GLN A 374 13.26 -4.60 -7.34
C GLN A 374 12.89 -3.16 -7.73
N PRO A 375 13.72 -2.47 -8.52
CA PRO A 375 13.33 -1.20 -9.12
C PRO A 375 12.32 -1.45 -10.23
N PHE A 376 11.17 -0.80 -10.13
CA PHE A 376 10.09 -0.86 -11.11
C PHE A 376 10.19 0.28 -12.12
N PHE A 377 9.86 0.03 -13.38
CA PHE A 377 9.89 1.04 -14.45
C PHE A 377 8.90 2.18 -14.17
N VAL A 378 7.71 1.83 -13.70
CA VAL A 378 6.67 2.83 -13.34
C VAL A 378 7.06 3.65 -12.11
N ALA A 379 8.03 3.18 -11.32
CA ALA A 379 8.54 3.88 -10.14
C ALA A 379 9.82 4.72 -10.42
N GLU A 380 10.35 4.75 -11.65
CA GLU A 380 11.57 5.50 -12.00
C GLU A 380 11.46 6.99 -11.65
N VAL A 381 10.28 7.59 -11.92
CA VAL A 381 10.00 9.01 -11.66
C VAL A 381 10.13 9.37 -10.18
N PHE A 382 9.79 8.43 -9.28
CA PHE A 382 9.83 8.63 -7.83
C PHE A 382 11.15 8.20 -7.19
N THR A 383 11.80 7.16 -7.74
CA THR A 383 13.00 6.53 -7.16
C THR A 383 14.31 7.04 -7.78
N GLY A 384 14.26 7.64 -8.97
CA GLY A 384 15.44 8.04 -9.74
C GLY A 384 16.35 6.89 -10.19
N SER A 385 15.93 5.64 -9.98
CA SER A 385 16.68 4.43 -10.30
C SER A 385 15.99 3.69 -11.45
N PRO A 386 16.69 3.30 -12.53
CA PRO A 386 16.05 2.70 -13.69
C PRO A 386 15.46 1.33 -13.35
N GLY A 387 14.27 1.05 -13.87
CA GLY A 387 13.53 -0.18 -13.67
C GLY A 387 14.25 -1.39 -14.24
N ARG A 388 13.85 -2.58 -13.78
CA ARG A 388 14.40 -3.87 -14.23
C ARG A 388 13.31 -4.90 -14.38
N PHE A 389 13.27 -5.52 -15.57
CA PHE A 389 12.59 -6.77 -15.81
C PHE A 389 13.57 -7.91 -15.53
N VAL A 390 13.18 -8.91 -14.74
CA VAL A 390 14.06 -10.03 -14.38
C VAL A 390 13.40 -11.35 -14.78
N PRO A 391 13.92 -12.08 -15.79
CA PRO A 391 13.34 -13.36 -16.20
C PRO A 391 13.36 -14.41 -15.07
N ILE A 392 12.39 -15.34 -15.09
CA ILE A 392 12.27 -16.47 -14.15
C ILE A 392 13.61 -17.22 -14.04
N ARG A 393 14.25 -17.49 -15.17
CA ARG A 393 15.53 -18.23 -15.22
C ARG A 393 16.63 -17.54 -14.41
N GLU A 394 16.72 -16.22 -14.53
CA GLU A 394 17.74 -15.41 -13.84
C GLU A 394 17.38 -15.21 -12.36
N THR A 395 16.08 -15.13 -12.06
CA THR A 395 15.55 -15.14 -10.69
C THR A 395 15.94 -16.43 -9.96
N VAL A 396 15.60 -17.60 -10.51
CA VAL A 396 15.92 -18.91 -9.91
C VAL A 396 17.43 -19.10 -9.77
N ARG A 397 18.22 -18.68 -10.77
CA ARG A 397 19.69 -18.69 -10.73
C ARG A 397 20.22 -17.85 -9.55
N GLY A 398 19.81 -16.59 -9.44
CA GLY A 398 20.27 -15.68 -8.40
C GLY A 398 19.93 -16.14 -6.97
N PHE A 399 18.70 -16.61 -6.75
CA PHE A 399 18.32 -17.14 -5.43
C PHE A 399 19.04 -18.47 -5.11
N ARG A 400 19.30 -19.34 -6.09
CA ARG A 400 20.15 -20.53 -5.89
C ARG A 400 21.56 -20.15 -5.43
N GLU A 401 22.22 -19.23 -6.13
CA GLU A 401 23.60 -18.84 -5.80
C GLU A 401 23.72 -18.26 -4.37
N ILE A 402 22.68 -17.54 -3.91
CA ILE A 402 22.57 -17.05 -2.51
C ILE A 402 22.34 -18.21 -1.52
N LEU A 403 21.46 -19.17 -1.83
CA LEU A 403 21.21 -20.34 -0.99
C LEU A 403 22.44 -21.25 -0.86
N ASP A 404 23.18 -21.45 -1.96
CA ASP A 404 24.43 -22.22 -2.01
C ASP A 404 25.58 -21.51 -1.25
N GLY A 405 25.44 -20.21 -0.95
CA GLY A 405 26.42 -19.41 -0.22
C GLY A 405 27.53 -18.80 -1.08
N GLN A 406 27.39 -18.81 -2.41
CA GLN A 406 28.41 -18.29 -3.34
C GLN A 406 28.67 -16.79 -3.12
N HIS A 407 27.66 -16.07 -2.62
CA HIS A 407 27.69 -14.63 -2.35
C HIS A 407 27.72 -14.28 -0.85
N ASP A 408 28.19 -15.20 0.01
CA ASP A 408 28.22 -15.00 1.47
C ASP A 408 29.15 -13.85 1.90
N GLU A 409 30.20 -13.55 1.14
CA GLU A 409 31.14 -12.45 1.42
C GLU A 409 30.61 -11.05 1.03
N LEU A 410 29.61 -10.96 0.15
CA LEU A 410 29.08 -9.67 -0.33
C LEU A 410 28.30 -8.93 0.77
N PRO A 411 28.32 -7.58 0.81
CA PRO A 411 27.57 -6.80 1.80
C PRO A 411 26.06 -6.85 1.52
N GLU A 412 25.24 -6.89 2.58
CA GLU A 412 23.77 -6.91 2.46
C GLU A 412 23.19 -5.78 1.58
N GLN A 413 23.85 -4.61 1.56
CA GLN A 413 23.38 -3.44 0.81
C GLN A 413 23.52 -3.58 -0.72
N ALA A 414 24.38 -4.48 -1.20
CA ALA A 414 24.52 -4.72 -2.63
C ALA A 414 23.29 -5.40 -3.25
N PHE A 415 22.51 -6.14 -2.44
CA PHE A 415 21.29 -6.82 -2.86
C PHE A 415 20.03 -5.94 -2.84
N TYR A 416 20.13 -4.67 -2.43
CA TYR A 416 18.98 -3.77 -2.31
C TYR A 416 18.72 -3.01 -3.61
N MET A 417 17.48 -3.09 -4.11
CA MET A 417 16.99 -2.42 -5.33
C MET A 417 17.86 -2.73 -6.57
N VAL A 418 18.13 -4.01 -6.81
CA VAL A 418 18.84 -4.53 -7.98
C VAL A 418 17.94 -5.45 -8.82
N GLY A 419 18.25 -5.59 -10.11
CA GLY A 419 17.59 -6.54 -11.01
C GLY A 419 18.09 -7.96 -10.79
N THR A 420 19.19 -8.31 -11.46
CA THR A 420 19.79 -9.66 -11.45
C THR A 420 20.85 -9.83 -10.36
N ILE A 421 21.35 -11.06 -10.19
CA ILE A 421 22.47 -11.34 -9.28
C ILE A 421 23.79 -10.71 -9.76
N ASP A 422 23.98 -10.62 -11.07
CA ASP A 422 25.17 -10.00 -11.68
C ASP A 422 25.27 -8.51 -11.31
N GLU A 423 24.14 -7.79 -11.35
CA GLU A 423 24.08 -6.39 -10.87
C GLU A 423 24.37 -6.25 -9.37
N ALA A 424 24.03 -7.25 -8.54
CA ALA A 424 24.38 -7.25 -7.12
C ALA A 424 25.89 -7.41 -6.92
N VAL A 425 26.56 -8.24 -7.73
CA VAL A 425 28.03 -8.38 -7.72
C VAL A 425 28.69 -7.09 -8.18
N GLU A 426 28.28 -6.52 -9.32
CA GLU A 426 28.81 -5.24 -9.81
C GLU A 426 28.62 -4.11 -8.78
N ARG A 427 27.47 -4.06 -8.10
CA ARG A 427 27.20 -3.07 -7.05
C ARG A 427 28.08 -3.31 -5.81
N ALA A 428 28.37 -4.55 -5.45
CA ALA A 428 29.30 -4.86 -4.37
C ALA A 428 30.75 -4.45 -4.73
N GLU A 429 31.17 -4.68 -5.97
CA GLU A 429 32.47 -4.22 -6.48
C GLU A 429 32.56 -2.69 -6.50
N GLN A 430 31.51 -1.99 -6.95
CA GLN A 430 31.42 -0.53 -6.89
C GLN A 430 31.51 -0.04 -5.43
N MET A 431 30.79 -0.64 -4.49
CA MET A 431 30.89 -0.28 -3.06
C MET A 431 32.28 -0.53 -2.47
N ALA A 432 33.00 -1.56 -2.94
CA ALA A 432 34.38 -1.84 -2.53
C ALA A 432 35.41 -0.91 -3.19
N ALA A 433 35.16 -0.48 -4.43
CA ALA A 433 36.02 0.41 -5.21
C ALA A 433 35.85 1.89 -4.85
N ASP A 434 34.60 2.34 -4.63
CA ASP A 434 34.29 3.65 -4.05
C ASP A 434 34.86 3.76 -2.64
N GLY A 435 35.03 2.62 -1.96
CA GLY A 435 36.09 2.38 -0.97
C GLY A 435 36.24 3.51 0.04
N SER A 436 35.12 4.08 0.46
CA SER A 436 35.09 5.46 0.94
C SER A 436 35.84 5.53 2.25
N ASP A 437 37.03 6.13 2.18
CA ASP A 437 37.84 6.57 3.29
C ASP A 437 36.92 7.01 4.43
N VAL A 438 36.94 6.28 5.55
CA VAL A 438 35.97 6.51 6.63
C VAL A 438 36.20 7.90 7.26
N SER A 439 37.33 8.55 6.99
CA SER A 439 37.54 9.98 7.29
C SER A 439 36.64 10.90 6.45
N HIS A 440 36.33 10.56 5.20
CA HIS A 440 35.42 11.30 4.34
C HIS A 440 33.96 11.19 4.79
N LEU A 441 33.54 10.11 5.47
CA LEU A 441 32.23 10.04 6.14
C LEU A 441 32.13 11.03 7.30
N TRP A 442 33.20 11.18 8.09
CA TRP A 442 33.30 12.25 9.09
C TRP A 442 33.39 13.65 8.45
N GLU A 443 33.92 13.77 7.24
CA GLU A 443 34.04 15.04 6.52
C GLU A 443 32.73 15.43 5.80
N TRP A 444 31.93 14.45 5.35
CA TRP A 444 30.61 14.66 4.75
C TRP A 444 29.54 14.91 5.81
N LEU A 445 29.60 14.22 6.96
CA LEU A 445 28.80 14.56 8.15
C LEU A 445 29.11 15.98 8.67
N LYS A 446 30.36 16.46 8.53
CA LYS A 446 30.75 17.86 8.82
C LYS A 446 30.25 18.89 7.80
N MET A 447 29.66 18.48 6.67
CA MET A 447 29.32 19.38 5.55
C MET A 447 27.84 19.56 5.30
N ALA A 448 26.96 18.82 5.98
CA ALA A 448 25.51 18.95 5.85
C ALA A 448 24.88 19.61 7.08
N ALA A 449 25.29 20.80 7.50
CA ALA A 449 24.64 21.46 8.64
C ALA A 449 23.16 21.80 8.35
N MET A 450 22.26 21.55 9.30
CA MET A 450 20.84 21.92 9.21
C MET A 450 20.57 23.22 9.98
N ARG A 451 19.68 24.08 9.46
CA ARG A 451 19.39 25.37 10.12
C ARG A 451 18.44 25.17 11.30
N LEU A 452 18.90 25.37 12.54
CA LEU A 452 18.05 25.29 13.73
C LEU A 452 17.66 26.68 14.23
N GLU A 453 16.36 26.96 14.29
CA GLU A 453 15.81 28.19 14.84
C GLU A 453 14.88 27.88 16.03
N ILE A 454 15.23 28.36 17.23
CA ILE A 454 14.40 28.25 18.44
C ILE A 454 13.86 29.64 18.78
N VAL A 455 12.54 29.80 18.69
CA VAL A 455 11.84 31.07 18.85
C VAL A 455 10.82 30.95 19.98
N THR A 456 10.78 31.96 20.85
CA THR A 456 9.69 32.15 21.82
C THR A 456 8.95 33.45 21.50
N ALA A 457 7.81 33.68 22.16
CA ALA A 457 7.05 34.92 22.01
C ALA A 457 7.82 36.21 22.41
N GLU A 458 8.92 36.09 23.16
CA GLU A 458 9.70 37.22 23.67
C GLU A 458 11.00 37.47 22.87
N ARG A 459 11.65 36.41 22.36
CA ARG A 459 12.92 36.50 21.62
C ARG A 459 13.21 35.26 20.78
N MET A 460 14.10 35.42 19.80
CA MET A 460 14.83 34.30 19.21
C MET A 460 15.90 33.84 20.22
N VAL A 461 15.88 32.57 20.61
CA VAL A 461 16.76 31.99 21.64
C VAL A 461 17.97 31.29 21.01
N TYR A 462 17.79 30.75 19.80
CA TYR A 462 18.85 30.10 19.01
C TYR A 462 18.55 30.27 17.51
N SER A 463 19.58 30.53 16.69
CA SER A 463 19.49 30.53 15.22
C SER A 463 20.89 30.31 14.64
N GLU A 464 21.27 29.04 14.51
CA GLU A 464 22.58 28.61 14.02
C GLU A 464 22.43 27.33 13.19
N ASP A 465 23.45 27.01 12.41
CA ASP A 465 23.54 25.75 11.66
C ASP A 465 24.15 24.68 12.59
N VAL A 466 23.55 23.49 12.63
CA VAL A 466 23.84 22.43 13.61
C VAL A 466 23.90 21.06 12.93
N ASP A 467 24.56 20.10 13.58
CA ASP A 467 24.78 18.76 13.02
C ASP A 467 23.73 17.76 13.54
N MET A 468 23.27 17.92 14.77
CA MET A 468 22.20 17.09 15.35
C MET A 468 21.35 17.89 16.34
N LEU A 469 20.06 17.57 16.39
CA LEU A 469 19.14 18.00 17.44
C LEU A 469 18.52 16.77 18.10
N VAL A 470 18.34 16.78 19.42
CA VAL A 470 17.43 15.87 20.11
C VAL A 470 16.41 16.71 20.89
N ALA A 471 15.13 16.48 20.64
CA ALA A 471 14.02 17.22 21.24
C ALA A 471 12.98 16.30 21.91
N PRO A 472 12.27 16.76 22.96
CA PRO A 472 11.26 15.97 23.66
C PRO A 472 9.90 16.06 22.95
N GLY A 473 9.62 15.13 22.04
CA GLY A 473 8.32 14.98 21.38
C GLY A 473 7.24 14.38 22.29
N ILE A 474 6.03 14.22 21.76
CA ILE A 474 4.93 13.58 22.51
C ILE A 474 5.14 12.08 22.75
N ASP A 475 5.77 11.39 21.79
CA ASP A 475 5.98 9.93 21.81
C ASP A 475 7.37 9.52 22.33
N GLY A 476 8.24 10.48 22.68
CA GLY A 476 9.58 10.20 23.22
C GLY A 476 10.62 11.27 22.86
N GLN A 477 11.90 10.95 23.05
CA GLN A 477 13.00 11.77 22.52
C GLN A 477 13.14 11.53 21.02
N LEU A 478 13.17 12.61 20.26
CA LEU A 478 13.21 12.59 18.80
C LEU A 478 14.52 13.19 18.32
N GLY A 479 15.35 12.36 17.70
CA GLY A 479 16.64 12.73 17.12
C GLY A 479 16.48 13.17 15.68
N ILE A 480 16.98 14.36 15.35
CA ILE A 480 16.87 14.99 14.04
C ILE A 480 18.28 15.24 13.53
N LEU A 481 18.51 14.76 12.31
CA LEU A 481 19.76 14.86 11.56
C LEU A 481 19.49 15.64 10.26
N PRO A 482 20.53 16.04 9.53
CA PRO A 482 20.38 16.71 8.25
C PRO A 482 19.60 15.86 7.24
N ASN A 483 18.82 16.51 6.39
CA ASN A 483 17.92 15.87 5.41
C ASN A 483 16.86 14.92 6.02
N HIS A 484 16.54 15.05 7.32
CA HIS A 484 15.43 14.34 7.93
C HIS A 484 14.10 14.63 7.19
N ALA A 485 13.25 13.61 7.06
CA ALA A 485 11.94 13.72 6.41
C ALA A 485 11.08 14.83 7.05
N PRO A 486 10.22 15.53 6.29
CA PRO A 486 9.36 16.57 6.83
C PRO A 486 8.50 16.06 7.99
N LEU A 487 8.47 16.81 9.09
CA LEU A 487 7.84 16.40 10.35
C LEU A 487 7.25 17.61 11.07
N LEU A 488 6.07 17.44 11.66
CA LEU A 488 5.47 18.41 12.58
C LEU A 488 5.01 17.67 13.84
N THR A 489 5.53 18.05 15.00
CA THR A 489 5.17 17.46 16.30
C THR A 489 5.01 18.51 17.39
N ALA A 490 4.16 18.24 18.37
CA ALA A 490 4.16 18.97 19.63
C ALA A 490 5.37 18.56 20.49
N LEU A 491 5.87 19.50 21.30
CA LEU A 491 6.94 19.29 22.27
C LEU A 491 6.40 19.23 23.70
N GLN A 492 6.93 18.32 24.50
CA GLN A 492 6.69 18.25 25.93
C GLN A 492 7.72 19.10 26.72
N PRO A 493 7.44 19.46 27.99
CA PRO A 493 8.45 20.07 28.85
C PRO A 493 9.64 19.11 29.05
N GLY A 494 10.84 19.53 28.67
CA GLY A 494 12.02 18.66 28.65
C GLY A 494 13.32 19.37 28.28
N GLU A 495 14.40 18.61 28.20
CA GLU A 495 15.69 19.09 27.69
C GLU A 495 15.77 18.96 26.17
N ILE A 496 16.35 19.95 25.51
CA ILE A 496 16.82 19.89 24.14
C ILE A 496 18.35 19.77 24.18
N ARG A 497 18.90 18.84 23.40
CA ARG A 497 20.34 18.70 23.14
C ARG A 497 20.61 19.11 21.69
N VAL A 498 21.55 20.02 21.50
CA VAL A 498 22.03 20.46 20.19
C VAL A 498 23.50 20.05 20.07
N ASP A 499 23.86 19.33 19.02
CA ASP A 499 25.26 19.02 18.70
C ASP A 499 25.72 19.91 17.53
N LYS A 500 26.90 20.49 17.68
CA LYS A 500 27.53 21.35 16.69
C LYS A 500 29.04 21.23 16.79
N ASN A 501 29.68 20.72 15.73
CA ASN A 501 31.10 20.38 15.65
C ASN A 501 31.61 19.48 16.79
N GLY A 502 30.73 18.66 17.40
CA GLY A 502 31.05 17.82 18.56
C GLY A 502 30.94 18.53 19.92
N GLU A 503 30.45 19.78 19.97
CA GLU A 503 30.10 20.48 21.21
C GLU A 503 28.60 20.32 21.54
N GLU A 504 28.30 19.53 22.57
CA GLU A 504 26.93 19.36 23.07
C GLU A 504 26.45 20.58 23.87
N ASN A 505 25.41 21.24 23.37
CA ASN A 505 24.73 22.35 24.02
C ASN A 505 23.35 21.93 24.53
N TYR A 506 23.03 22.26 25.79
CA TYR A 506 21.79 21.86 26.46
C TYR A 506 20.89 23.07 26.74
N MET A 507 19.59 22.91 26.51
CA MET A 507 18.55 23.92 26.77
C MET A 507 17.32 23.28 27.41
N ALA A 508 16.55 24.05 28.16
CA ALA A 508 15.27 23.61 28.72
C ALA A 508 14.11 24.28 27.97
N VAL A 509 13.12 23.48 27.55
CA VAL A 509 11.86 23.97 26.96
C VAL A 509 10.66 23.56 27.81
N SER A 510 9.62 24.39 27.79
CA SER A 510 8.43 24.20 28.62
C SER A 510 7.20 23.66 27.89
N GLY A 511 7.36 23.37 26.59
CA GLY A 511 6.31 23.01 25.63
C GLY A 511 6.48 23.78 24.32
N GLY A 512 5.73 23.43 23.29
CA GLY A 512 5.73 24.13 22.00
C GLY A 512 5.44 23.21 20.81
N PHE A 513 5.87 23.63 19.62
CA PHE A 513 5.85 22.84 18.39
C PHE A 513 7.25 22.79 17.77
N LEU A 514 7.53 21.69 17.08
CA LEU A 514 8.72 21.48 16.28
C LEU A 514 8.29 21.12 14.86
N GLU A 515 8.83 21.85 13.89
CA GLU A 515 8.68 21.62 12.46
C GLU A 515 10.05 21.33 11.82
N VAL A 516 10.11 20.34 10.93
CA VAL A 516 11.24 20.04 10.06
C VAL A 516 10.78 20.19 8.61
N LEU A 517 11.46 21.04 7.85
CA LEU A 517 11.17 21.25 6.43
C LEU A 517 12.44 21.70 5.69
N ALA A 518 12.75 21.08 4.56
CA ALA A 518 13.84 21.49 3.65
C ALA A 518 15.19 21.78 4.36
N ASN A 519 15.65 20.84 5.20
CA ASN A 519 16.88 20.94 6.01
C ASN A 519 16.92 22.15 7.00
N ARG A 520 15.74 22.66 7.37
CA ARG A 520 15.53 23.61 8.47
C ARG A 520 14.68 22.96 9.56
N VAL A 521 15.02 23.22 10.81
CA VAL A 521 14.23 22.85 11.99
C VAL A 521 13.82 24.13 12.71
N THR A 522 12.51 24.34 12.85
CA THR A 522 11.93 25.48 13.55
C THR A 522 11.23 24.99 14.81
N ILE A 523 11.64 25.51 15.98
CA ILE A 523 11.01 25.24 17.26
C ILE A 523 10.31 26.50 17.75
N LEU A 524 8.99 26.44 17.83
CA LEU A 524 8.13 27.46 18.41
C LEU A 524 7.83 27.06 19.85
N ALA A 525 8.66 27.53 20.80
CA ALA A 525 8.57 27.15 22.21
C ALA A 525 7.80 28.18 23.05
N ASP A 526 6.97 27.71 23.99
CA ASP A 526 6.31 28.55 25.00
C ASP A 526 7.33 29.40 25.76
N THR A 527 8.37 28.73 26.29
CA THR A 527 9.57 29.34 26.88
C THR A 527 10.77 28.42 26.62
N ALA A 528 11.92 29.01 26.32
CA ALA A 528 13.20 28.30 26.19
C ALA A 528 14.30 29.07 26.94
N GLU A 529 15.08 28.34 27.75
CA GLU A 529 16.21 28.86 28.54
C GLU A 529 17.47 28.04 28.23
N ARG A 530 18.59 28.69 27.91
CA ARG A 530 19.88 27.99 27.73
C ARG A 530 20.41 27.51 29.10
N ALA A 531 21.16 26.40 29.15
CA ALA A 531 21.72 25.88 30.40
C ALA A 531 22.57 26.90 31.21
N GLU A 532 23.07 27.95 30.56
CA GLU A 532 23.83 29.03 31.19
C GLU A 532 22.97 30.08 31.90
N GLU A 533 21.72 30.27 31.44
CA GLU A 533 20.75 31.25 31.94
C GLU A 533 19.97 30.72 33.16
N ILE A 534 20.07 29.41 33.44
CA ILE A 534 19.28 28.73 34.47
C ILE A 534 19.95 28.82 35.84
N ASP A 535 19.31 29.54 36.75
CA ASP A 535 19.55 29.49 38.20
C ASP A 535 19.11 28.11 38.76
N ILE A 536 20.10 27.29 39.13
CA ILE A 536 19.89 25.93 39.65
C ILE A 536 19.21 25.95 41.02
N GLU A 537 19.61 26.84 41.93
CA GLU A 537 19.05 26.88 43.29
C GLU A 537 17.56 27.26 43.26
N ARG A 538 17.21 28.22 42.40
CA ARG A 538 15.83 28.63 42.16
C ARG A 538 15.01 27.55 41.45
N ALA A 539 15.60 26.81 40.51
CA ALA A 539 14.94 25.70 39.82
C ALA A 539 14.66 24.52 40.78
N GLU A 540 15.63 24.13 41.61
CA GLU A 540 15.44 23.08 42.63
C GLU A 540 14.44 23.51 43.72
N ALA A 541 14.43 24.79 44.11
CA ALA A 541 13.40 25.34 45.00
C ALA A 541 12.00 25.41 44.34
N ALA A 542 11.90 25.43 43.00
CA ALA A 542 10.64 25.30 42.28
C ALA A 542 10.16 23.84 42.22
N VAL A 543 11.07 22.88 42.00
CA VAL A 543 10.79 21.43 42.09
C VAL A 543 10.17 21.07 43.45
N ARG A 544 10.84 21.41 44.56
CA ARG A 544 10.35 21.09 45.92
C ARG A 544 8.95 21.65 46.19
N ARG A 545 8.69 22.91 45.81
CA ARG A 545 7.36 23.55 45.95
C ARG A 545 6.28 22.95 45.04
N ALA A 546 6.66 22.35 43.91
CA ALA A 546 5.72 21.66 43.04
C ALA A 546 5.38 20.27 43.60
N GLU A 547 6.36 19.55 44.16
CA GLU A 547 6.16 18.27 44.86
C GLU A 547 5.25 18.43 46.09
N GLU A 548 5.50 19.44 46.93
CA GLU A 548 4.65 19.79 48.08
C GLU A 548 3.19 20.08 47.66
N ARG A 549 2.98 20.72 46.49
CA ARG A 549 1.66 21.01 45.93
C ARG A 549 0.95 19.79 45.33
N ILE A 550 1.70 18.82 44.81
CA ILE A 550 1.14 17.53 44.37
C ILE A 550 0.63 16.74 45.57
N VAL A 551 1.37 16.77 46.70
CA VAL A 551 0.98 16.07 47.94
C VAL A 551 -0.18 16.75 48.67
N SER A 552 -0.33 18.07 48.56
CA SER A 552 -1.36 18.86 49.26
C SER A 552 -2.57 19.27 48.40
N GLY A 553 -2.55 19.02 47.09
CA GLY A 553 -3.60 19.40 46.16
C GLY A 553 -4.87 18.55 46.32
N THR A 554 -6.02 19.22 46.45
CA THR A 554 -7.34 18.57 46.62
C THR A 554 -8.25 18.64 45.39
N SER A 555 -7.84 19.34 44.33
CA SER A 555 -8.59 19.42 43.05
C SER A 555 -7.75 18.90 41.88
N ASP A 556 -8.41 18.27 40.91
CA ASP A 556 -7.76 17.67 39.74
C ASP A 556 -7.03 18.73 38.87
N MET A 557 -7.59 19.93 38.75
CA MET A 557 -6.93 21.04 38.06
C MET A 557 -5.66 21.54 38.77
N ASP A 558 -5.67 21.58 40.11
CA ASP A 558 -4.49 21.99 40.88
C ASP A 558 -3.38 20.94 40.82
N LEU A 559 -3.76 19.65 40.82
CA LEU A 559 -2.85 18.54 40.61
C LEU A 559 -2.19 18.61 39.22
N GLN A 560 -2.97 18.78 38.15
CA GLN A 560 -2.44 18.92 36.78
C GLN A 560 -1.49 20.12 36.65
N ARG A 561 -1.84 21.28 37.24
CA ARG A 561 -0.98 22.47 37.25
C ARG A 561 0.32 22.24 38.03
N ALA A 562 0.26 21.53 39.16
CA ALA A 562 1.44 21.21 39.95
C ALA A 562 2.36 20.21 39.22
N VAL A 563 1.81 19.19 38.56
CA VAL A 563 2.55 18.24 37.72
C VAL A 563 3.24 18.95 36.54
N MET A 564 2.56 19.84 35.84
CA MET A 564 3.18 20.63 34.75
C MET A 564 4.27 21.57 35.26
N THR A 565 4.09 22.18 36.44
CA THR A 565 5.12 23.00 37.09
C THR A 565 6.34 22.17 37.49
N LEU A 566 6.12 20.94 37.98
CA LEU A 566 7.18 20.00 38.33
C LEU A 566 8.00 19.61 37.10
N ARG A 567 7.35 19.14 36.01
CA ARG A 567 8.03 18.75 34.76
C ARG A 567 8.87 19.89 34.17
N ARG A 568 8.30 21.10 34.09
CA ARG A 568 9.02 22.32 33.64
C ARG A 568 10.24 22.64 34.52
N SER A 569 10.12 22.49 35.84
CA SER A 569 11.22 22.75 36.77
C SER A 569 12.31 21.68 36.72
N GLN A 570 11.94 20.40 36.56
CA GLN A 570 12.86 19.28 36.40
C GLN A 570 13.68 19.39 35.11
N ALA A 571 13.05 19.75 33.98
CA ALA A 571 13.73 20.00 32.71
C ALA A 571 14.85 21.05 32.85
N ARG A 572 14.57 22.15 33.57
CA ARG A 572 15.57 23.19 33.88
C ARG A 572 16.75 22.66 34.71
N VAL A 573 16.48 21.86 35.73
CA VAL A 573 17.51 21.24 36.58
C VAL A 573 18.39 20.27 35.79
N LEU A 574 17.80 19.47 34.88
CA LEU A 574 18.55 18.52 34.03
C LEU A 574 19.51 19.24 33.08
N ALA A 575 19.00 20.20 32.30
CA ALA A 575 19.81 20.99 31.36
C ALA A 575 20.97 21.70 32.07
N ALA A 576 20.73 22.31 33.23
CA ALA A 576 21.75 23.03 33.98
C ALA A 576 22.79 22.12 34.65
N ARG A 577 22.42 20.88 35.06
CA ARG A 577 23.36 19.91 35.66
C ARG A 577 24.34 19.31 34.65
N ARG A 578 23.98 19.21 33.36
CA ARG A 578 24.87 18.71 32.30
C ARG A 578 25.95 19.71 31.84
N ARG A 579 25.94 20.94 32.38
CA ARG A 579 26.95 22.00 32.14
C ARG A 579 28.39 21.66 32.60
N ARG A 580 28.63 20.55 33.30
CA ARG A 580 29.99 20.21 33.77
C ARG A 580 30.85 19.58 32.66
N PRO A 581 32.05 20.10 32.35
CA PRO A 581 32.94 19.51 31.36
C PRO A 581 33.43 18.12 31.79
N ARG A 582 33.72 17.26 30.81
CA ARG A 582 34.34 15.94 31.01
C ARG A 582 35.61 16.09 31.86
N ARG A 583 35.65 15.43 33.01
CA ARG A 583 36.81 15.41 33.90
C ARG A 583 37.77 14.32 33.43
N GLY A 584 38.79 14.69 32.64
CA GLY A 584 39.70 13.71 32.05
C GLY A 584 40.91 14.32 31.36
N ASP A 585 41.82 14.91 32.14
CA ASP A 585 43.25 14.92 31.79
C ASP A 585 44.14 15.14 33.03
N GLY A 586 45.14 14.27 33.20
CA GLY A 586 46.37 14.49 33.99
C GLY A 586 46.31 14.84 35.49
N ALA A 587 46.08 13.86 36.38
CA ALA A 587 46.67 13.86 37.73
C ALA A 587 46.74 12.45 38.34
N ALA A 588 47.95 11.94 38.61
CA ALA A 588 48.13 10.65 39.29
C ALA A 588 47.79 10.74 40.80
N PRO A 589 47.34 9.65 41.45
CA PRO A 589 47.12 9.66 42.90
C PRO A 589 48.45 9.78 43.65
N PRO A 590 48.54 10.58 44.72
CA PRO A 590 49.73 10.59 45.57
C PRO A 590 49.86 9.26 46.32
N GLN A 591 51.02 8.61 46.19
CA GLN A 591 51.41 7.56 47.14
C GLN A 591 51.55 8.19 48.53
N GLN A 592 50.83 7.68 49.53
CA GLN A 592 51.26 7.78 50.92
C GLN A 592 51.17 6.42 51.60
N SER A 593 52.33 6.00 52.07
CA SER A 593 52.58 4.89 52.98
C SER A 593 52.16 5.22 54.41
N SER A 594 51.49 4.30 55.10
CA SER A 594 51.68 3.87 56.51
C SER A 594 50.46 3.08 56.97
#